data_AF-A0A6A0BE70-F1
#
_entry.id   AF-A0A6A0BE70-F1
#
_cell.length_a   1.000
_cell.length_b   1.000
_cell.length_c   1.000
_cell.angle_alpha   90.00
_cell.angle_beta   90.00
_cell.angle_gamma   90.00
#
_symmetry.space_group_name_H-M   'P 1'
#
loop_
_entity.id
_entity.type
_entity.pdbx_description
1 polymer ?
#
loop_
_entity_poly.entity_id
_entity_poly.type
_entity_poly.pdbx_seq_one_letter_code
_entity_poly.pdbx_strand_id
1 'polypeptide(L)' 'MSPFVNVDKSQAIGFYFQKYADSNGSLHTLKFTGFDESKIYQVNESEIYGGDELMNVGIYPFLVSDYQSLKFLIKEVK' A
#
# COMPACT_ATOMS: atom_id res chain seq x y z
N MET A 1 -4.96 1.21 -5.50
CA MET A 1 -4.80 -0.24 -5.29
C MET A 1 -5.81 -0.69 -4.25
N SER A 2 -6.56 -1.75 -4.55
CA SER A 2 -7.57 -2.29 -3.65
C SER A 2 -7.07 -3.59 -3.03
N PRO A 3 -6.59 -3.56 -1.77
CA PRO A 3 -6.17 -4.76 -1.07
C PRO A 3 -7.38 -5.60 -0.63
N PHE A 4 -7.11 -6.83 -0.20
CA PHE A 4 -8.09 -7.62 0.55
C PHE A 4 -8.08 -7.14 2.00
N VAL A 5 -9.21 -6.60 2.47
CA VAL A 5 -9.36 -6.02 3.81
C VAL A 5 -10.37 -6.86 4.59
N ASN A 6 -10.10 -7.12 5.87
CA ASN A 6 -11.04 -7.80 6.76
C ASN A 6 -12.21 -6.88 7.20
N VAL A 7 -13.26 -7.48 7.77
CA VAL A 7 -14.54 -6.80 8.05
C VAL A 7 -14.40 -5.60 8.99
N ASP A 8 -13.58 -5.72 10.03
CA ASP A 8 -13.32 -4.67 11.02
C ASP A 8 -12.23 -3.68 10.58
N LYS A 9 -11.72 -3.83 9.34
CA LYS A 9 -10.67 -3.02 8.73
C LYS A 9 -9.39 -2.94 9.56
N SER A 10 -9.11 -3.97 10.37
CA SER A 10 -7.90 -4.02 11.20
C SER A 10 -6.71 -4.65 10.47
N GLN A 11 -6.95 -5.39 9.38
CA GLN A 11 -5.90 -6.10 8.64
C GLN A 11 -6.18 -6.08 7.15
N ALA A 12 -5.11 -5.99 6.37
CA ALA A 12 -5.19 -6.13 4.93
C ALA A 12 -3.94 -6.77 4.32
N ILE A 13 -4.14 -7.38 3.16
CA ILE A 13 -3.05 -7.83 2.28
C ILE A 13 -3.27 -7.29 0.86
N GLY A 14 -2.26 -6.62 0.32
CA GLY A 14 -2.29 -6.03 -1.02
C GLY A 14 -1.16 -6.56 -1.89
N PHE A 15 -1.42 -6.65 -3.20
CA PHE A 15 -0.43 -7.05 -4.19
C PHE A 15 -0.38 -6.05 -5.33
N TYR A 16 0.82 -5.57 -5.63
CA TYR A 16 1.10 -4.72 -6.77
C TYR A 16 2.02 -5.45 -7.74
N PHE A 17 1.74 -5.35 -9.04
CA PHE A 17 2.52 -6.00 -10.09
C PHE A 17 2.90 -4.95 -11.13
N GLN A 18 4.19 -4.77 -11.34
CA GLN A 18 4.72 -3.96 -12.43
C GLN A 18 5.18 -4.87 -13.56
N LYS A 19 4.56 -4.73 -14.73
CA LYS A 19 4.91 -5.53 -15.92
C LYS A 19 6.21 -5.06 -16.56
N TYR A 20 6.35 -3.74 -16.75
CA TYR A 20 7.50 -3.13 -17.40
C TYR A 20 8.13 -2.08 -16.48
N ALA A 21 9.46 -2.10 -16.38
CA ALA A 21 10.24 -1.05 -15.77
C ALA A 21 10.02 0.25 -16.54
N ASP A 22 9.86 1.34 -15.80
CA ASP A 22 9.74 2.66 -16.39
C ASP A 22 10.98 3.47 -16.05
N SER A 23 11.95 3.50 -16.97
CA SER A 23 13.25 4.17 -16.76
C SER A 23 13.14 5.69 -16.67
N ASN A 24 12.01 6.28 -17.07
CA ASN A 24 11.74 7.72 -16.97
C ASN A 24 10.30 7.98 -16.48
N GLY A 25 9.76 7.04 -15.71
CA GLY A 25 8.36 7.05 -15.30
C GLY A 25 8.04 8.22 -14.39
N SER A 26 6.85 8.78 -14.59
CA SER A 26 6.32 9.76 -13.65
C SER A 26 6.22 9.14 -12.26
N LEU A 27 6.61 9.92 -11.24
CA LEU A 27 6.50 9.46 -9.86
C LEU A 27 5.02 9.23 -9.52
N HIS A 28 4.64 7.98 -9.29
CA HIS A 28 3.26 7.62 -8.95
C HIS A 28 3.24 6.93 -7.59
N THR A 29 2.26 7.29 -6.76
CA THR A 29 2.00 6.61 -5.49
C THR A 29 0.87 5.60 -5.63
N LEU A 30 1.00 4.48 -4.91
CA LEU A 30 -0.05 3.51 -4.72
C LEU A 30 -0.97 3.99 -3.59
N LYS A 31 -2.06 4.66 -3.96
CA LYS A 31 -3.15 4.97 -3.03
C LYS A 31 -3.93 3.71 -2.71
N PHE A 32 -4.16 3.43 -1.44
CA PHE A 32 -4.94 2.29 -1.00
C PHE A 32 -6.44 2.64 -0.94
N THR A 33 -7.29 1.63 -0.77
CA THR A 33 -8.73 1.81 -0.57
C THR A 33 -9.24 0.83 0.48
N GLY A 34 -10.34 1.17 1.17
CA GLY A 34 -11.02 0.25 2.07
C GLY A 34 -10.57 0.29 3.53
N PHE A 35 -9.67 1.22 3.87
CA PHE A 35 -9.24 1.47 5.26
C PHE A 35 -10.23 2.37 6.01
N ASP A 36 -10.02 2.48 7.32
CA ASP A 36 -10.70 3.48 8.17
C ASP A 36 -9.78 4.70 8.29
N GLU A 37 -10.30 5.89 7.98
CA GLU A 37 -9.53 7.14 8.00
C GLU A 37 -9.02 7.50 9.41
N SER A 38 -9.69 7.03 10.45
CA SER A 38 -9.33 7.35 11.84
C SER A 38 -8.33 6.38 12.47
N LYS A 39 -8.01 5.27 11.80
CA LYS A 39 -7.11 4.23 12.31
C LYS A 39 -5.66 4.46 11.88
N ILE A 40 -4.74 3.93 12.68
CA ILE A 40 -3.30 3.91 12.40
C ILE A 40 -2.91 2.49 12.01
N TYR A 41 -2.09 2.36 10.98
CA TYR A 41 -1.69 1.10 10.38
C TYR A 41 -0.17 0.98 10.29
N GLN A 42 0.34 -0.20 10.62
CA GLN A 42 1.70 -0.63 10.33
C GLN A 42 1.74 -1.40 9.02
N VAL A 43 2.65 -1.01 8.12
CA VAL A 43 2.87 -1.61 6.81
C VAL A 43 4.21 -2.35 6.81
N ASN A 44 4.18 -3.62 6.40
CA ASN A 44 5.34 -4.52 6.31
C ASN A 44 6.19 -4.55 7.60
N GLU A 45 5.54 -4.45 8.76
CA GLU A 45 6.16 -4.53 10.10
C GLU A 45 7.17 -3.41 10.41
N SER A 46 7.21 -2.33 9.61
CA SER A 46 8.13 -1.20 9.79
C SER A 46 7.38 0.13 9.85
N GLU A 47 6.79 0.54 8.73
CA GLU A 47 6.30 1.90 8.55
C GLU A 47 4.90 2.07 9.17
N ILE A 48 4.64 3.23 9.77
CA ILE A 48 3.34 3.57 10.38
C ILE A 48 2.70 4.72 9.61
N TYR A 49 1.42 4.58 9.27
CA TYR A 49 0.63 5.57 8.54
C TYR A 49 -0.80 5.67 9.08
N GLY A 50 -1.42 6.83 8.95
CA GLY A 50 -2.86 6.99 9.07
C GLY A 50 -3.59 6.28 7.92
N GLY A 51 -4.80 5.79 8.18
CA GLY A 51 -5.63 5.20 7.13
C GLY A 51 -6.03 6.21 6.05
N ASP A 52 -6.22 7.46 6.44
CA ASP A 52 -6.41 8.60 5.53
C ASP A 52 -5.16 8.87 4.67
N GLU A 53 -3.95 8.81 5.24
CA GLU A 53 -2.69 8.97 4.51
C GLU A 53 -2.51 7.84 3.48
N LEU A 54 -2.77 6.58 3.87
CA LEU A 54 -2.71 5.45 2.96
C LEU A 54 -3.68 5.61 1.76
N MET A 55 -4.86 6.19 1.99
CA MET A 55 -5.86 6.36 0.94
C MET A 55 -5.67 7.62 0.09
N ASN A 56 -5.18 8.72 0.67
CA ASN A 56 -5.08 10.02 -0.01
C ASN A 56 -3.68 10.31 -0.57
N VAL A 57 -2.62 9.92 0.13
CA VAL A 57 -1.21 10.11 -0.27
C VAL A 57 -0.69 8.85 -0.94
N GLY A 58 -0.86 7.70 -0.29
CA GLY A 58 -0.38 6.40 -0.77
C GLY A 58 1.13 6.19 -0.57
N ILE A 59 1.61 5.03 -1.02
CA ILE A 59 3.03 4.62 -0.88
C ILE A 59 3.72 4.61 -2.25
N TYR A 60 4.94 5.11 -2.33
CA TYR A 60 5.75 5.03 -3.54
C TYR A 60 6.31 3.61 -3.74
N PRO A 61 5.96 2.91 -4.85
CA PRO A 61 6.46 1.56 -5.10
C PRO A 61 7.79 1.61 -5.85
N PHE A 62 8.90 1.63 -5.12
CA PHE A 62 10.22 1.63 -5.77
C PHE A 62 10.57 0.25 -6.33
N LEU A 63 10.55 0.14 -7.66
CA LEU A 63 10.85 -1.05 -8.44
C LEU A 63 11.75 -0.65 -9.62
N VAL A 64 12.74 -1.48 -9.94
CA VAL A 64 13.84 -1.13 -10.87
C VAL A 64 13.87 -2.00 -12.13
N SER A 65 13.07 -3.06 -12.20
CA SER A 65 13.12 -4.05 -13.29
C SER A 65 11.73 -4.48 -13.74
N ASP A 66 11.67 -5.06 -14.95
CA ASP A 66 10.45 -5.68 -15.50
C ASP A 66 9.95 -6.82 -14.59
N TYR A 67 8.63 -7.05 -14.65
CA TYR A 67 7.92 -8.16 -14.00
C TYR A 67 8.16 -8.29 -12.47
N GLN A 68 8.31 -7.16 -11.77
CA GLN A 68 8.43 -7.15 -10.31
C GLN A 68 7.07 -7.05 -9.62
N SER A 69 7.00 -7.59 -8.40
CA SER A 69 5.81 -7.50 -7.56
C SER A 69 6.15 -7.05 -6.15
N LEU A 70 5.21 -6.36 -5.52
CA LEU A 70 5.26 -5.98 -4.11
C LEU A 70 4.07 -6.61 -3.39
N LYS A 71 4.34 -7.12 -2.19
CA LYS A 71 3.32 -7.53 -1.23
C LYS A 71 3.31 -6.53 -0.08
N PHE A 72 2.11 -6.11 0.30
CA PHE A 72 1.88 -5.25 1.44
C PHE A 72 1.12 -6.03 2.50
N LEU A 73 1.71 -6.22 3.67
CA LEU A 73 1.04 -6.71 4.87
C LEU A 73 0.73 -5.53 5.78
N ILE A 74 -0.54 -5.31 6.07
CA ILE A 74 -1.01 -4.10 6.75
C ILE A 74 -1.81 -4.52 7.98
N LYS A 75 -1.47 -3.98 9.14
CA LYS A 75 -2.11 -4.28 10.42
C LYS A 75 -2.36 -2.99 11.20
N GLU A 76 -3.53 -2.84 11.79
CA GLU A 76 -3.84 -1.76 12.72
C GLU A 76 -2.86 -1.79 13.91
N VAL A 77 -2.35 -0.63 14.28
CA VAL A 77 -1.58 -0.42 15.51
C VAL A 77 -2.57 -0.02 16.60
N LYS A 78 -2.66 -0.81 17.66
CA LYS A 78 -3.51 -0.52 18.83
C LYS A 78 -2.89 0.54 19.73
#